data_AF-A0A832GUP7-F1
#
_entry.id   AF-A0A832GUP7-F1
#
_cell.length_a   1.000
_cell.length_b   1.000
_cell.length_c   1.000
_cell.angle_alpha   90.00
_cell.angle_beta   90.00
_cell.angle_gamma   90.00
#
_symmetry.space_group_name_H-M   'P 1'
#
loop_
_entity.id
_entity.type
_entity.pdbx_description
1 polymer ?
#
loop_
_entity_poly.entity_id
_entity_poly.type
_entity_poly.pdbx_seq_one_letter_code
_entity_poly.pdbx_strand_id
1 'polypeptide(L)'
;MKKLLITFLYLFTAVSLTVIIYSCSGTTIEDCDCDDYARYDTIKMLQIDTVTSTDTVMIGKPKYFVQIGCFFNKNYAEKFASNAQTKLGRQITIIPSKDNLYRIFAGESEDITVMRELLSEVKSKGYLDAFIRDQYGPVEK
;
A
#
# COMPACT_ATOMS: atom_id res chain seq x y z
N MET A 1 -49.03 -16.70 24.71
CA MET A 1 -47.56 -16.59 24.54
C MET A 1 -46.96 -17.47 23.42
N LYS A 2 -47.76 -18.09 22.53
CA LYS A 2 -47.23 -18.83 21.36
C LYS A 2 -47.13 -18.01 20.06
N LYS A 3 -47.86 -16.89 19.97
CA LYS A 3 -47.88 -16.03 18.77
C LYS A 3 -46.70 -15.06 18.66
N LEU A 4 -46.01 -14.75 19.77
CA LEU A 4 -44.86 -13.82 19.79
C LEU A 4 -43.54 -14.50 19.36
N LEU A 5 -43.46 -15.83 19.49
CA LEU A 5 -42.26 -16.62 19.19
C LEU A 5 -42.13 -16.93 17.70
N ILE A 6 -43.25 -16.99 16.98
CA ILE A 6 -43.31 -17.22 15.53
C ILE A 6 -42.87 -15.97 14.75
N THR A 7 -43.13 -14.77 15.28
CA THR A 7 -42.75 -13.50 14.64
C THR A 7 -41.23 -13.27 14.72
N PHE A 8 -40.58 -13.68 15.81
CA PHE A 8 -39.12 -13.59 15.94
C PHE A 8 -38.39 -14.58 15.01
N LEU A 9 -38.97 -15.75 14.74
CA LEU A 9 -38.39 -16.74 13.82
C LEU A 9 -38.43 -16.27 12.36
N TYR A 10 -39.45 -15.49 11.97
CA TYR A 10 -39.55 -14.88 10.64
C TYR A 10 -38.61 -13.67 10.46
N LEU A 11 -38.29 -12.96 11.55
CA LEU A 11 -37.37 -11.81 11.48
C LEU A 11 -35.90 -12.25 11.29
N PHE A 12 -35.55 -13.47 11.71
CA PHE A 12 -34.18 -14.00 11.59
C PHE A 12 -33.89 -14.65 10.24
N THR A 13 -34.91 -15.06 9.48
CA THR A 13 -34.76 -15.62 8.12
C THR A 13 -34.76 -14.55 7.01
N ALA A 14 -35.14 -13.32 7.33
CA ALA A 14 -35.14 -12.20 6.37
C ALA A 14 -33.79 -11.43 6.30
N VAL A 15 -32.82 -11.73 7.18
CA VAL A 15 -31.51 -11.05 7.21
C VAL A 15 -30.39 -11.91 6.59
N SER A 16 -30.65 -13.16 6.25
CA SER A 16 -29.64 -14.09 5.72
C SER A 16 -29.55 -14.14 4.17
N LEU A 17 -30.16 -13.20 3.44
CA LEU A 17 -30.16 -13.24 1.98
C LEU A 17 -29.87 -11.90 1.30
N THR A 18 -28.74 -11.28 1.63
CA THR A 18 -28.06 -10.33 0.73
C THR A 18 -26.55 -10.55 0.78
N VAL A 19 -26.13 -11.73 0.32
CA VAL A 19 -24.80 -11.93 -0.28
C VAL A 19 -25.05 -12.08 -1.77
N ILE A 20 -25.25 -10.94 -2.46
CA ILE A 20 -25.16 -10.93 -3.92
C ILE A 20 -23.70 -10.65 -4.25
N ILE A 21 -23.08 -11.75 -4.60
CA ILE A 21 -21.74 -11.92 -5.13
C ILE A 21 -21.69 -11.12 -6.44
N TYR A 22 -20.88 -10.07 -6.51
CA TYR A 22 -20.46 -9.50 -7.79
C TYR A 22 -19.41 -10.43 -8.42
N SER A 23 -19.87 -11.57 -8.96
CA SER A 23 -19.10 -12.37 -9.90
C SER A 23 -19.36 -11.83 -11.30
N CYS A 24 -18.51 -10.92 -11.75
CA CYS A 24 -18.44 -10.57 -13.17
C CYS A 24 -17.65 -11.67 -13.89
N SER A 25 -18.37 -12.66 -14.44
CA SER A 25 -17.82 -13.55 -15.46
C SER A 25 -17.87 -12.84 -16.80
N GLY A 26 -16.75 -12.24 -17.19
CA GLY A 26 -16.52 -11.66 -18.51
C GLY A 26 -15.41 -12.43 -19.23
N THR A 27 -15.83 -13.41 -20.03
CA THR A 27 -15.26 -13.86 -21.31
C THR A 27 -13.73 -13.97 -21.46
N THR A 28 -13.31 -15.21 -21.72
CA THR A 28 -12.08 -15.58 -22.41
C THR A 28 -11.83 -14.72 -23.65
N ILE A 29 -10.65 -14.10 -23.73
CA ILE A 29 -10.00 -13.75 -24.99
C ILE A 29 -8.60 -14.34 -24.93
N GLU A 30 -8.35 -15.22 -25.87
CA GLU A 30 -7.06 -15.80 -26.22
C GLU A 30 -6.04 -14.70 -26.57
N ASP A 31 -4.80 -14.94 -26.15
CA ASP A 31 -3.54 -14.51 -26.76
C ASP A 31 -3.54 -13.18 -27.53
N CYS A 32 -2.99 -12.16 -26.89
CA CYS A 32 -2.28 -11.08 -27.58
C CYS A 32 -1.03 -10.77 -26.76
N ASP A 33 0.14 -10.99 -27.36
CA ASP A 33 1.41 -10.39 -26.96
C ASP A 33 1.20 -8.94 -26.54
N CYS A 34 1.67 -8.59 -25.35
CA CYS A 34 1.81 -7.20 -24.95
C CYS A 34 3.18 -6.99 -24.30
N ASP A 35 4.19 -6.96 -25.17
CA ASP A 35 5.21 -5.92 -25.05
C ASP A 35 4.52 -4.53 -25.00
N ASP A 36 5.21 -3.60 -24.33
CA ASP A 36 4.93 -2.15 -24.28
C ASP A 36 4.12 -1.63 -23.07
N TYR A 37 4.78 -1.60 -21.92
CA TYR A 37 4.43 -0.72 -20.79
C TYR A 37 4.79 0.74 -21.14
N ALA A 38 4.00 1.36 -22.01
CA ALA A 38 4.06 2.80 -22.28
C ALA A 38 2.67 3.41 -22.10
N ARG A 39 2.34 3.80 -20.87
CA ARG A 39 1.23 4.73 -20.60
C ARG A 39 1.74 5.93 -19.82
N TYR A 40 2.46 6.81 -20.52
CA TYR A 40 2.56 8.21 -20.11
C TYR A 40 1.24 8.88 -20.46
N ASP A 41 0.54 9.34 -19.43
CA ASP A 41 -0.71 10.07 -19.51
C ASP A 41 -0.50 11.32 -20.39
N THR A 42 -1.31 11.45 -21.44
CA THR A 42 -1.15 12.51 -22.44
C THR A 42 -1.67 13.83 -21.85
N ILE A 43 -0.80 14.58 -21.17
CA ILE A 43 -1.09 15.95 -20.77
C ILE A 43 -1.21 16.78 -22.07
N LYS A 44 -2.40 17.28 -22.38
CA LYS A 44 -2.61 18.25 -23.46
C LYS A 44 -1.81 19.52 -23.12
N MET A 45 -0.66 19.70 -23.77
CA MET A 45 0.13 20.93 -23.64
C MET A 45 -0.58 22.06 -24.40
N LEU A 46 -1.02 23.08 -23.65
CA LEU A 46 -1.28 24.40 -24.22
C LEU A 46 0.06 24.97 -24.68
N GLN A 47 0.14 25.34 -25.95
CA GLN A 47 1.34 25.90 -26.58
C GLN A 47 1.74 27.19 -25.86
N ILE A 48 2.87 27.14 -25.15
CA ILE A 48 3.53 28.29 -24.54
C ILE A 48 4.88 28.39 -25.25
N ASP A 49 5.23 29.57 -25.74
CA ASP A 49 6.47 29.82 -26.48
C ASP A 49 7.69 29.34 -25.68
N THR A 50 8.28 28.23 -26.13
CA THR A 50 9.33 27.51 -25.42
C THR A 50 10.67 28.21 -25.58
N VAL A 51 11.13 28.88 -24.52
CA VAL A 51 12.58 29.10 -24.32
C VAL A 51 13.18 27.74 -23.95
N THR A 52 13.93 27.12 -24.87
CA THR A 52 14.63 25.85 -24.62
C THR A 52 15.80 26.08 -23.66
N SER A 53 15.52 26.04 -22.36
CA SER A 53 16.53 25.63 -21.37
C SER A 53 16.59 24.11 -21.39
N THR A 54 17.63 23.53 -21.97
CA THR A 54 17.96 22.10 -21.79
C THR A 54 18.60 21.91 -20.42
N ASP A 55 17.83 22.18 -19.37
CA ASP A 55 18.15 21.66 -18.05
C ASP A 55 17.73 20.20 -18.04
N THR A 56 18.70 19.31 -18.22
CA THR A 56 18.53 17.90 -17.94
C THR A 56 18.24 17.73 -16.45
N VAL A 57 16.95 17.69 -16.10
CA VAL A 57 16.51 17.29 -14.76
C VAL A 57 16.90 15.83 -14.60
N MET A 58 17.99 15.59 -13.88
CA MET A 58 18.35 14.25 -13.39
C MET A 58 17.25 13.79 -12.44
N ILE A 59 16.25 13.06 -12.96
CA ILE A 59 15.26 12.40 -12.12
C ILE A 59 16.02 11.28 -11.39
N GLY A 60 16.37 11.54 -10.13
CA GLY A 60 16.96 10.54 -9.26
C GLY A 60 16.08 9.30 -9.23
N LYS A 61 16.71 8.12 -9.16
CA LYS A 61 15.98 6.85 -9.12
C LYS A 61 15.00 6.85 -7.92
N PRO A 62 13.79 6.29 -8.09
CA PRO A 62 12.83 6.20 -6.99
C PRO A 62 13.40 5.31 -5.89
N LYS A 63 13.26 5.76 -4.63
CA LYS A 63 13.53 4.93 -3.45
C LYS A 63 12.22 4.39 -2.90
N TYR A 64 12.22 3.10 -2.60
CA TYR A 64 11.13 2.37 -1.99
C TYR A 64 11.48 2.01 -0.54
N PHE A 65 10.46 1.98 0.29
CA PHE A 65 10.57 1.71 1.72
C PHE A 65 9.46 0.75 2.16
N VAL A 66 9.79 -0.23 3.01
CA VAL A 66 8.78 -1.06 3.68
C VAL A 66 8.39 -0.38 5.00
N GLN A 67 7.22 0.25 5.03
CA GLN A 67 6.68 0.89 6.23
C GLN A 67 5.97 -0.14 7.09
N ILE A 68 6.31 -0.19 8.37
CA ILE A 68 5.78 -1.18 9.34
C ILE A 68 5.04 -0.55 10.51
N GLY A 69 5.00 0.78 10.58
CA GLY A 69 4.33 1.51 11.64
C GLY A 69 4.36 3.01 11.43
N CYS A 70 3.46 3.71 12.10
CA CYS A 70 3.33 5.15 12.04
C CYS A 70 2.70 5.66 13.34
N PHE A 71 3.40 6.57 14.03
CA PHE A 71 2.98 7.03 15.36
C PHE A 71 3.05 8.55 15.47
N PHE A 72 2.11 9.16 16.17
CA PHE A 72 2.18 10.59 16.50
C PHE A 72 3.17 10.86 17.65
N ASN A 73 3.31 9.92 18.58
CA ASN A 73 4.19 10.06 19.74
C ASN A 73 5.57 9.44 19.47
N LYS A 74 6.62 10.24 19.64
CA LYS A 74 8.02 9.82 19.46
C LYS A 74 8.42 8.63 20.32
N ASN A 75 8.07 8.64 21.61
CA ASN A 75 8.45 7.57 22.55
C ASN A 75 7.79 6.23 22.18
N TYR A 76 6.57 6.26 21.65
CA TYR A 76 5.92 5.05 21.12
C TYR A 76 6.57 4.58 19.84
N ALA A 77 6.97 5.49 18.94
CA ALA A 77 7.70 5.13 17.73
C ALA A 77 9.03 4.45 18.06
N GLU A 78 9.79 4.98 19.01
CA GLU A 78 11.08 4.44 19.45
C GLU A 78 10.94 3.05 20.10
N LYS A 79 9.96 2.88 21.00
CA LYS A 79 9.67 1.57 21.60
C LYS A 79 9.26 0.54 20.54
N PHE A 80 8.40 0.93 19.61
CA PHE A 80 8.00 0.07 18.51
C PHE A 80 9.20 -0.32 17.64
N ALA A 81 10.04 0.64 17.26
CA ALA A 81 11.21 0.39 16.43
C ALA A 81 12.23 -0.53 17.12
N SER A 82 12.46 -0.34 18.43
CA SER A 82 13.34 -1.22 19.21
C SER A 82 12.83 -2.67 19.24
N ASN A 83 11.54 -2.85 19.52
CA ASN A 83 10.91 -4.18 19.48
C ASN A 83 10.98 -4.80 18.08
N ALA A 84 10.76 -3.99 17.05
CA ALA A 84 10.83 -4.42 15.65
C ALA A 84 12.25 -4.81 15.25
N GLN A 85 13.27 -4.08 15.70
CA GLN A 85 14.67 -4.39 15.45
C GLN A 85 15.03 -5.77 16.02
N THR A 86 14.63 -6.07 17.25
CA THR A 86 14.83 -7.39 17.87
C THR A 86 14.05 -8.48 17.14
N LYS A 87 12.78 -8.24 16.82
CA LYS A 87 11.91 -9.25 16.19
C LYS A 87 12.29 -9.56 14.75
N LEU A 88 12.69 -8.55 13.99
CA LEU A 88 13.04 -8.69 12.58
C LEU A 88 14.52 -9.05 12.40
N GLY A 89 15.38 -8.78 13.39
CA GLY A 89 16.81 -9.03 13.33
C GLY A 89 17.55 -8.07 12.39
N ARG A 90 17.05 -6.83 12.24
CA ARG A 90 17.57 -5.83 11.29
C ARG A 90 17.42 -4.42 11.81
N GLN A 91 18.16 -3.48 11.23
CA GLN A 91 18.02 -2.06 11.53
C GLN A 91 16.63 -1.56 11.14
N ILE A 92 16.04 -0.76 12.03
CA ILE A 92 14.76 -0.09 11.81
C ILE A 92 14.99 1.41 11.82
N THR A 93 14.47 2.09 10.80
CA THR A 93 14.63 3.53 10.62
C THR A 93 13.36 4.25 11.01
N ILE A 94 13.48 5.32 11.80
CA ILE A 94 12.38 6.23 12.09
C ILE A 94 12.61 7.53 11.33
N ILE A 95 11.64 7.94 10.52
CA ILE A 95 11.68 9.21 9.78
C ILE A 95 10.51 10.09 10.25
N PRO A 96 10.78 11.25 10.85
CA PRO A 96 9.77 12.27 11.09
C PRO A 96 9.25 12.82 9.76
N SER A 97 7.93 12.95 9.62
CA SER A 97 7.28 13.50 8.45
C SER A 97 6.60 14.84 8.75
N LYS A 98 6.28 15.60 7.70
CA LYS A 98 5.73 16.97 7.80
C LYS A 98 4.34 17.01 8.47
N ASP A 99 3.66 15.86 8.52
CA ASP A 99 2.35 15.65 9.16
C ASP A 99 2.47 15.37 10.67
N ASN A 100 3.63 15.60 11.29
CA ASN A 100 3.93 15.28 12.68
C ASN A 100 3.81 13.78 13.02
N LEU A 101 3.99 12.91 12.01
CA LEU A 101 4.04 11.48 12.22
C LEU A 101 5.48 10.96 12.15
N TYR A 102 5.79 10.03 13.05
CA TYR A 102 7.02 9.24 13.07
C TYR A 102 6.76 7.94 12.33
N ARG A 103 7.33 7.81 11.13
CA ARG A 103 7.13 6.66 10.25
C ARG A 103 8.28 5.69 10.40
N ILE A 104 7.96 4.40 10.47
CA ILE A 104 8.91 3.35 10.84
C ILE A 104 9.11 2.42 9.66
N PHE A 105 10.37 2.18 9.30
CA PHE A 105 10.77 1.46 8.10
C PHE A 105 11.68 0.28 8.42
N ALA A 106 11.42 -0.85 7.78
CA ALA A 106 12.21 -2.07 7.91
C ALA A 106 13.36 -2.19 6.88
N GLY A 107 13.41 -1.27 5.92
CA GLY A 107 14.44 -1.24 4.87
C GLY A 107 14.12 -0.20 3.79
N GLU A 108 15.14 0.12 3.00
CA GLU A 108 15.04 0.95 1.81
C GLU A 108 15.80 0.32 0.64
N SER A 109 15.34 0.51 -0.59
CA SER A 109 16.03 0.09 -1.82
C SER A 109 15.51 0.87 -3.02
N GLU A 110 16.31 0.96 -4.08
CA GLU A 110 15.85 1.41 -5.41
C GLU A 110 15.16 0.28 -6.19
N ASP A 111 15.32 -0.97 -5.76
CA ASP A 111 14.70 -2.15 -6.36
C ASP A 111 13.44 -2.57 -5.60
N ILE A 112 12.29 -2.46 -6.27
CA ILE A 112 10.99 -2.85 -5.72
C ILE A 112 10.88 -4.35 -5.46
N THR A 113 11.58 -5.19 -6.21
CA THR A 113 11.56 -6.66 -6.05
C THR A 113 12.14 -7.04 -4.69
N VAL A 114 13.28 -6.43 -4.32
CA VAL A 114 13.90 -6.58 -2.99
C VAL A 114 12.93 -6.14 -1.89
N MET A 115 12.16 -5.06 -2.12
CA MET A 115 11.16 -4.61 -1.15
C MET A 115 9.94 -5.52 -1.03
N ARG A 116 9.55 -6.24 -2.09
CA ARG A 116 8.48 -7.25 -2.04
C ARG A 116 8.88 -8.47 -1.23
N GLU A 117 10.10 -8.96 -1.43
CA GLU A 117 10.66 -10.04 -0.62
C GLU A 117 10.70 -9.64 0.86
N LEU A 118 11.19 -8.43 1.13
CA LEU A 118 11.17 -7.87 2.47
C LEU A 118 9.74 -7.79 3.02
N LEU A 119 8.80 -7.20 2.28
CA LEU A 119 7.40 -7.07 2.70
C LEU A 119 6.82 -8.42 3.13
N SER A 120 7.04 -9.47 2.33
CA SER A 120 6.63 -10.84 2.64
C SER A 120 7.25 -11.34 3.95
N GLU A 121 8.57 -11.14 4.14
CA GLU A 121 9.26 -11.48 5.39
C GLU A 121 8.66 -10.74 6.58
N VAL A 122 8.47 -9.42 6.50
CA VAL A 122 7.96 -8.62 7.62
C VAL A 122 6.51 -9.04 7.96
N LYS A 123 5.67 -9.29 6.95
CA LYS A 123 4.30 -9.79 7.15
C LYS A 123 4.29 -11.16 7.81
N SER A 124 5.16 -12.07 7.39
CA SER A 124 5.30 -13.40 8.01
C SER A 124 5.69 -13.32 9.50
N LYS A 125 6.38 -12.25 9.89
CA LYS A 125 6.75 -11.93 11.28
C LYS A 125 5.67 -11.13 12.02
N GLY A 126 4.46 -10.99 11.47
CA GLY A 126 3.28 -10.45 12.15
C GLY A 126 3.01 -8.96 11.97
N TYR A 127 3.69 -8.28 11.05
CA TYR A 127 3.39 -6.90 10.66
C TYR A 127 2.45 -6.91 9.44
N LEU A 128 1.22 -7.35 9.65
CA LEU A 128 0.26 -7.65 8.57
C LEU A 128 -0.19 -6.40 7.79
N ASP A 129 -0.13 -5.24 8.43
CA ASP A 129 -0.45 -3.92 7.88
C ASP A 129 0.77 -3.23 7.25
N ALA A 130 1.92 -3.91 7.16
CA ALA A 130 3.08 -3.39 6.46
C ALA A 130 2.78 -3.21 4.97
N PHE A 131 3.38 -2.19 4.36
CA PHE A 131 3.21 -1.88 2.94
C PHE A 131 4.46 -1.22 2.37
N ILE A 132 4.64 -1.31 1.05
CA ILE A 132 5.70 -0.61 0.32
C ILE A 132 5.21 0.80 -0.02
N ARG A 133 6.09 1.78 0.15
CA ARG A 133 5.83 3.16 -0.23
C ARG A 133 7.06 3.83 -0.81
N ASP A 134 6.83 4.93 -1.52
CA ASP A 134 7.87 5.83 -2.00
C ASP A 134 7.68 7.23 -1.37
N GLN A 135 8.33 8.22 -2.00
CA GLN A 135 8.23 9.63 -1.61
C GLN A 135 6.83 10.25 -1.83
N TYR A 136 6.03 9.68 -2.73
CA TYR A 136 4.69 10.16 -3.08
C TYR A 136 3.59 9.45 -2.30
N GLY A 137 3.80 8.21 -1.87
CA GLY A 137 2.82 7.49 -1.05
C GLY A 137 2.95 5.97 -1.08
N PRO A 138 1.92 5.25 -0.60
CA PRO A 138 1.85 3.79 -0.72
C PRO A 138 1.87 3.35 -2.18
N VAL A 139 2.72 2.38 -2.49
CA VAL A 139 2.87 1.79 -3.83
C VAL A 139 2.20 0.41 -3.88
N GLU A 140 2.40 -0.40 -2.85
CA GLU A 140 1.91 -1.78 -2.79
C GLU A 140 1.56 -2.14 -1.34
N LYS A 141 0.44 -2.82 -1.12
CA LYS A 141 -0.08 -3.14 0.22
C LYS A 141 0.09 -4.59 0.58
#